data_AF-A0AAV6CLP7-F1
#
_entry.id   AF-A0AAV6CLP7-F1
#
_cell.length_a   1.000
_cell.length_b   1.000
_cell.length_c   1.000
_cell.angle_alpha   90.00
_cell.angle_beta   90.00
_cell.angle_gamma   90.00
#
_symmetry.space_group_name_H-M   'P 1'
#
loop_
_entity.id
_entity.type
_entity.pdbx_description
1 polymer ?
#
loop_
_entity_poly.entity_id
_entity_poly.type
_entity_poly.pdbx_seq_one_letter_code
_entity_poly.pdbx_strand_id
1 'polypeptide(L)'
;MVSLTYNAYDYLLRLLILAAVILFLPSSAAAPKAKDKEKPGTTTLTRLTLTEGILDLGAANHKTVIVNGDVTLAGGQLEGGNGGTLVTYGNITSSGTLLGNSPNIEMAPQSGVLTTITGATPLLGVGEFIKTGAGTVRLDQAVYATELHIEAGTLLLGASERLNNNLPVHLGGTLATSGFEETLGTLTLIGTGATLDLGSGSSGTLTFADSSSANWQKDTLTIVNYSDATDQIFFGTTSQGLTPSQLENIVWMDPYGPGSGIIYGAAISANGRIRPVPEPGTITSIVAVAALIAWRERAAFKRYRD
;
A
#
# COMPACT_ATOMS: atom_id res chain seq x y z
N MET A 1 28.05 -73.56 62.59
CA MET A 1 26.74 -73.04 62.13
C MET A 1 26.73 -71.56 62.48
N VAL A 2 26.93 -70.68 61.50
CA VAL A 2 27.26 -69.26 61.75
C VAL A 2 26.01 -68.48 62.14
N SER A 3 26.02 -67.95 63.36
CA SER A 3 25.02 -67.03 63.91
C SER A 3 25.34 -65.62 63.42
N LEU A 4 24.43 -65.02 62.63
CA LEU A 4 24.50 -63.61 62.24
C LEU A 4 23.81 -62.76 63.32
N THR A 5 24.60 -62.16 64.20
CA THR A 5 24.17 -61.08 65.09
C THR A 5 24.00 -59.80 64.28
N TYR A 6 22.76 -59.33 64.14
CA TYR A 6 22.43 -58.03 63.53
C TYR A 6 22.72 -56.90 64.53
N ASN A 7 23.57 -55.96 64.12
CA ASN A 7 23.98 -54.82 64.94
C ASN A 7 23.00 -53.65 64.76
N ALA A 8 22.47 -53.11 65.86
CA ALA A 8 21.48 -52.02 65.89
C ALA A 8 21.94 -50.71 65.20
N TYR A 9 23.22 -50.57 64.86
CA TYR A 9 23.74 -49.43 64.09
C TYR A 9 23.33 -49.43 62.61
N ASP A 10 22.92 -50.57 62.01
CA ASP A 10 22.56 -50.63 60.59
C ASP A 10 21.19 -49.98 60.29
N TYR A 11 20.29 -49.90 61.28
CA TYR A 11 19.01 -49.19 61.13
C TYR A 11 19.17 -47.67 61.22
N LEU A 12 20.08 -47.15 62.04
CA LEU A 12 20.33 -45.71 62.13
C LEU A 12 21.05 -45.18 60.88
N LEU A 13 21.93 -45.98 60.26
CA LEU A 13 22.59 -45.61 59.01
C LEU A 13 21.62 -45.65 57.82
N ARG A 14 20.69 -46.61 57.77
CA ARG A 14 19.64 -46.66 56.72
C ARG A 14 18.57 -45.58 56.89
N LEU A 15 18.25 -45.16 58.12
CA LEU A 15 17.34 -44.03 58.34
C LEU A 15 18.00 -42.67 58.03
N LEU A 16 19.32 -42.53 58.25
CA LEU A 16 20.05 -41.32 57.84
C LEU A 16 20.22 -41.24 56.31
N ILE A 17 20.36 -42.35 55.61
CA ILE A 17 20.45 -42.36 54.14
C ILE A 17 19.08 -42.09 53.51
N LEU A 18 17.96 -42.50 54.13
CA LEU A 18 16.62 -42.15 53.63
C LEU A 18 16.25 -40.68 53.91
N ALA A 19 16.82 -40.05 54.95
CA ALA A 19 16.67 -38.62 55.20
C ALA A 19 17.59 -37.75 54.31
N ALA A 20 18.74 -38.28 53.87
CA ALA A 20 19.65 -37.57 52.97
C ALA A 20 19.26 -37.64 51.48
N VAL A 21 18.46 -38.64 51.08
CA VAL A 21 18.00 -38.79 49.68
C VAL A 21 16.71 -37.99 49.38
N ILE A 22 16.07 -37.39 50.39
CA ILE A 22 14.87 -36.54 50.22
C ILE A 22 15.19 -35.03 50.18
N LEU A 23 16.47 -34.63 50.27
CA LEU A 23 16.87 -33.20 50.24
C LEU A 23 17.69 -32.76 49.02
N PHE A 24 17.82 -33.62 48.02
CA PHE A 24 18.36 -33.24 46.70
C PHE A 24 17.37 -33.61 45.58
N LEU A 25 16.11 -33.18 45.73
CA LEU A 25 15.42 -32.71 44.53
C LEU A 25 16.14 -31.43 44.12
N PRO A 26 16.67 -31.30 42.90
CA PRO A 26 17.00 -29.97 42.41
C PRO A 26 15.77 -29.12 42.63
N SER A 27 15.91 -28.05 43.42
CA SER A 27 14.99 -26.91 43.40
C SER A 27 14.59 -26.77 41.94
N SER A 28 13.30 -26.97 41.64
CA SER A 28 12.80 -26.97 40.27
C SER A 28 13.47 -25.80 39.60
N ALA A 29 14.41 -26.05 38.69
CA ALA A 29 15.03 -24.98 37.93
C ALA A 29 13.83 -24.26 37.36
N ALA A 30 13.58 -23.04 37.86
CA ALA A 30 12.43 -22.27 37.45
C ALA A 30 12.48 -22.35 35.93
N ALA A 31 11.47 -22.99 35.32
CA ALA A 31 11.41 -23.17 33.89
C ALA A 31 11.86 -21.84 33.30
N PRO A 32 12.93 -21.80 32.47
CA PRO A 32 13.57 -20.55 32.09
C PRO A 32 12.45 -19.61 31.74
N LYS A 33 12.28 -18.55 32.55
CA LYS A 33 11.14 -17.63 32.42
C LYS A 33 11.02 -17.42 30.93
N ALA A 34 9.90 -17.86 30.35
CA ALA A 34 9.67 -17.72 28.92
C ALA A 34 10.11 -16.30 28.61
N LYS A 35 11.17 -16.13 27.80
CA LYS A 35 11.71 -14.80 27.48
C LYS A 35 10.47 -13.96 27.23
N ASP A 36 10.18 -13.02 28.13
CA ASP A 36 9.03 -12.15 27.95
C ASP A 36 9.23 -11.63 26.53
N LYS A 37 8.34 -12.03 25.62
CA LYS A 37 8.44 -11.64 24.22
C LYS A 37 8.46 -10.13 24.29
N GLU A 38 9.64 -9.55 24.14
CA GLU A 38 9.85 -8.14 24.37
C GLU A 38 8.95 -7.47 23.35
N LYS A 39 7.88 -6.85 23.87
CA LYS A 39 6.80 -6.31 23.06
C LYS A 39 7.45 -5.35 22.05
N PRO A 40 7.01 -5.35 20.77
CA PRO A 40 7.50 -4.40 19.78
C PRO A 40 7.62 -3.00 20.39
N GLY A 41 8.85 -2.48 20.43
CA GLY A 41 9.14 -1.21 21.08
C GLY A 41 8.73 -0.06 20.18
N THR A 42 7.85 0.81 20.66
CA THR A 42 7.51 2.07 19.99
C THR A 42 8.28 3.21 20.65
N THR A 43 9.04 3.97 19.87
CA THR A 43 9.71 5.20 20.31
C THR A 43 9.11 6.40 19.59
N THR A 44 8.79 7.48 20.30
CA THR A 44 8.25 8.71 19.69
C THR A 44 9.26 9.85 19.82
N LEU A 45 9.50 10.54 18.71
CA LEU A 45 10.41 11.68 18.58
C LEU A 45 9.64 12.88 17.99
N THR A 46 10.10 14.10 18.25
CA THR A 46 9.56 15.29 17.57
C THR A 46 10.23 15.52 16.21
N ARG A 47 11.50 15.14 16.10
CA ARG A 47 12.31 15.25 14.88
C ARG A 47 13.34 14.13 14.87
N LEU A 48 13.70 13.65 13.68
CA LEU A 48 14.81 12.73 13.49
C LEU A 48 15.82 13.32 12.50
N THR A 49 17.10 13.31 12.87
CA THR A 49 18.18 13.63 11.96
C THR A 49 19.24 12.54 12.08
N LEU A 50 19.48 11.82 10.99
CA LEU A 50 20.52 10.81 10.90
C LEU A 50 21.62 11.34 9.97
N THR A 51 22.78 11.65 10.55
CA THR A 51 23.96 12.14 9.82
C THR A 51 25.08 11.10 9.77
N GLU A 52 25.13 10.19 10.74
CA GLU A 52 26.12 9.14 10.90
C GLU A 52 25.57 7.99 11.76
N GLY A 53 26.33 6.89 11.85
CA GLY A 53 25.96 5.74 12.67
C GLY A 53 24.84 4.89 12.07
N ILE A 54 24.24 4.05 12.92
CA ILE A 54 23.16 3.12 12.55
C ILE A 54 21.95 3.37 13.45
N LEU A 55 20.80 3.63 12.85
CA LEU A 55 19.50 3.52 13.52
C LEU A 55 18.88 2.17 13.20
N ASP A 56 18.91 1.25 14.17
CA ASP A 56 18.42 -0.12 14.03
C ASP A 56 16.96 -0.27 14.45
N LEU A 57 16.09 -0.51 13.47
CA LEU A 57 14.67 -0.83 13.62
C LEU A 57 14.40 -2.35 13.65
N GLY A 58 15.42 -3.15 13.35
CA GLY A 58 15.34 -4.54 12.91
C GLY A 58 15.61 -5.63 13.95
N ALA A 59 15.75 -5.30 15.23
CA ALA A 59 15.87 -6.32 16.28
C ALA A 59 14.65 -7.28 16.27
N ALA A 60 14.80 -8.46 16.88
CA ALA A 60 13.87 -9.62 16.85
C ALA A 60 12.36 -9.37 17.12
N ASN A 61 11.96 -8.13 17.44
CA ASN A 61 10.59 -7.75 17.80
C ASN A 61 10.00 -6.61 16.95
N HIS A 62 10.59 -6.22 15.80
CA HIS A 62 10.13 -5.13 14.91
C HIS A 62 9.96 -3.80 15.67
N LYS A 63 10.91 -2.87 15.54
CA LYS A 63 10.78 -1.57 16.20
C LYS A 63 10.05 -0.58 15.30
N THR A 64 9.18 0.20 15.91
CA THR A 64 8.55 1.34 15.27
C THR A 64 9.11 2.61 15.89
N VAL A 65 9.71 3.46 15.06
CA VAL A 65 10.09 4.82 15.46
C VAL A 65 9.08 5.77 14.84
N ILE A 66 8.36 6.51 15.67
CA ILE A 66 7.39 7.51 15.26
C ILE A 66 8.01 8.89 15.40
N VAL A 67 7.95 9.70 14.36
CA VAL A 67 8.44 11.07 14.33
C VAL A 67 7.27 12.02 14.08
N ASN A 68 6.88 12.80 15.08
CA ASN A 68 5.79 13.78 15.01
C ASN A 68 6.17 15.07 14.25
N GLY A 69 7.15 14.98 13.35
CA GLY A 69 7.72 16.08 12.60
C GLY A 69 8.71 15.56 11.57
N ASP A 70 9.60 16.43 11.11
CA ASP A 70 10.46 16.13 9.96
C ASP A 70 11.52 15.05 10.26
N VAL A 71 11.88 14.33 9.20
CA VAL A 71 12.98 13.38 9.15
C VAL A 71 14.03 13.88 8.16
N THR A 72 15.28 13.94 8.60
CA THR A 72 16.43 14.23 7.73
C THR A 72 17.36 13.02 7.70
N LEU A 73 17.53 12.46 6.51
CA LEU A 73 18.34 11.27 6.21
C LEU A 73 19.59 11.71 5.43
N ALA A 74 20.57 12.27 6.15
CA ALA A 74 21.73 12.95 5.58
C ALA A 74 23.04 12.14 5.63
N GLY A 75 22.99 10.91 6.13
CA GLY A 75 24.14 10.02 6.23
C GLY A 75 23.84 8.81 7.12
N GLY A 76 24.86 8.04 7.48
CA GLY A 76 24.69 6.83 8.28
C GLY A 76 23.83 5.76 7.59
N GLN A 77 23.23 4.88 8.40
CA GLN A 77 22.40 3.78 7.94
C GLN A 77 21.09 3.69 8.74
N LEU A 78 19.95 3.63 8.05
CA LEU A 78 18.67 3.24 8.63
C LEU A 78 18.47 1.75 8.36
N GLU A 79 18.42 0.96 9.41
CA GLU A 79 18.46 -0.48 9.34
C GLU A 79 17.08 -1.07 9.67
N GLY A 80 16.44 -1.68 8.68
CA GLY A 80 15.07 -2.20 8.76
C GLY A 80 14.96 -3.57 9.41
N GLY A 81 15.99 -4.41 9.26
CA GLY A 81 15.95 -5.84 9.59
C GLY A 81 14.67 -6.53 9.12
N ASN A 82 13.94 -7.17 10.03
CA ASN A 82 12.74 -7.97 9.69
C ASN A 82 11.44 -7.13 9.66
N GLY A 83 11.42 -5.99 8.98
CA GLY A 83 10.20 -5.15 8.87
C GLY A 83 10.05 -4.08 9.95
N GLY A 84 11.16 -3.51 10.42
CA GLY A 84 11.15 -2.31 11.24
C GLY A 84 10.64 -1.09 10.45
N THR A 85 9.88 -0.23 11.13
CA THR A 85 9.16 0.88 10.48
C THR A 85 9.57 2.22 11.05
N LEU A 86 9.92 3.16 10.16
CA LEU A 86 10.00 4.58 10.48
C LEU A 86 8.69 5.26 10.04
N VAL A 87 7.94 5.77 11.01
CA VAL A 87 6.71 6.54 10.78
C VAL A 87 7.03 8.02 10.93
N THR A 88 6.57 8.85 10.01
CA THR A 88 6.66 10.31 10.12
C THR A 88 5.35 11.01 9.79
N TYR A 89 5.07 12.08 10.53
CA TYR A 89 3.97 13.02 10.25
C TYR A 89 4.44 14.28 9.50
N GLY A 90 5.75 14.42 9.27
CA GLY A 90 6.38 15.58 8.63
C GLY A 90 7.04 15.23 7.29
N ASN A 91 7.94 16.10 6.84
CA ASN A 91 8.68 15.90 5.59
C ASN A 91 9.82 14.88 5.77
N ILE A 92 10.22 14.24 4.67
CA ILE A 92 11.47 13.48 4.58
C ILE A 92 12.42 14.21 3.63
N THR A 93 13.62 14.52 4.10
CA THR A 93 14.72 15.01 3.26
C THR A 93 15.81 13.95 3.16
N SER A 94 16.03 13.38 1.98
CA SER A 94 17.04 12.35 1.69
C SER A 94 18.28 12.96 1.02
N SER A 95 19.44 12.78 1.64
CA SER A 95 20.70 13.30 1.10
C SER A 95 21.94 12.44 1.42
N GLY A 96 21.78 11.17 1.76
CA GLY A 96 22.93 10.26 1.89
C GLY A 96 22.83 9.09 2.86
N THR A 97 21.69 8.88 3.53
CA THR A 97 21.51 7.67 4.37
C THR A 97 21.40 6.41 3.53
N LEU A 98 22.11 5.36 3.93
CA LEU A 98 21.93 4.00 3.40
C LEU A 98 20.72 3.34 4.06
N LEU A 99 19.81 2.78 3.27
CA LEU A 99 18.71 1.96 3.81
C LEU A 99 19.14 0.49 3.80
N GLY A 100 19.46 -0.04 4.98
CA GLY A 100 19.92 -1.41 5.20
C GLY A 100 18.77 -2.36 5.50
N ASN A 101 18.78 -3.55 4.88
CA ASN A 101 17.74 -4.58 4.99
C ASN A 101 16.31 -4.03 4.91
N SER A 102 16.06 -3.16 3.92
CA SER A 102 14.72 -2.76 3.49
C SER A 102 13.78 -2.28 4.61
N PRO A 103 14.09 -1.15 5.30
CA PRO A 103 13.18 -0.59 6.29
C PRO A 103 11.86 -0.16 5.65
N ASN A 104 10.78 -0.29 6.41
CA ASN A 104 9.49 0.27 6.02
C ASN A 104 9.48 1.76 6.34
N ILE A 105 8.93 2.56 5.42
CA ILE A 105 8.74 3.99 5.59
C ILE A 105 7.25 4.29 5.53
N GLU A 106 6.69 4.74 6.64
CA GLU A 106 5.31 5.19 6.72
C GLU A 106 5.27 6.72 6.80
N MET A 107 4.49 7.34 5.93
CA MET A 107 4.17 8.76 6.00
C MET A 107 2.69 8.93 6.31
N ALA A 108 2.39 9.55 7.45
CA ALA A 108 1.07 9.62 8.05
C ALA A 108 0.54 11.07 8.22
N PRO A 109 0.68 11.99 7.25
CA PRO A 109 0.30 13.39 7.45
C PRO A 109 -1.17 13.54 7.82
N GLN A 110 -1.46 14.51 8.68
CA GLN A 110 -2.82 14.82 9.13
C GLN A 110 -3.65 15.48 8.01
N SER A 111 -4.98 15.47 8.19
CA SER A 111 -5.91 16.12 7.25
C SER A 111 -5.51 17.58 6.98
N GLY A 112 -5.48 17.97 5.71
CA GLY A 112 -5.11 19.32 5.28
C GLY A 112 -3.61 19.63 5.33
N VAL A 113 -2.77 18.68 5.75
CA VAL A 113 -1.31 18.82 5.75
C VAL A 113 -0.73 18.24 4.45
N LEU A 114 0.16 19.00 3.82
CA LEU A 114 1.02 18.56 2.74
C LEU A 114 2.43 18.33 3.30
N THR A 115 2.95 17.12 3.15
CA THR A 115 4.35 16.77 3.44
C THR A 115 5.05 16.35 2.17
N THR A 116 6.37 16.49 2.10
CA THR A 116 7.15 16.14 0.92
C THR A 116 8.20 15.08 1.22
N ILE A 117 8.52 14.27 0.21
CA ILE A 117 9.81 13.57 0.10
C ILE A 117 10.65 14.35 -0.89
N THR A 118 11.78 14.87 -0.42
CA THR A 118 12.69 15.72 -1.19
C THR A 118 14.15 15.38 -0.89
N GLY A 119 15.07 16.14 -1.47
CA GLY A 119 16.50 16.07 -1.21
C GLY A 119 17.33 15.65 -2.42
N ALA A 120 18.63 15.55 -2.19
CA ALA A 120 19.64 15.37 -3.24
C ALA A 120 19.70 13.93 -3.78
N THR A 121 19.22 12.94 -3.02
CA THR A 121 19.32 11.52 -3.38
C THR A 121 17.96 10.82 -3.28
N PRO A 122 17.65 9.85 -4.17
CA PRO A 122 16.49 9.00 -4.03
C PRO A 122 16.54 8.18 -2.73
N LEU A 123 15.38 7.76 -2.23
CA LEU A 123 15.30 6.73 -1.19
C LEU A 123 15.45 5.36 -1.87
N LEU A 124 16.60 4.72 -1.69
CA LEU A 124 16.93 3.44 -2.32
C LEU A 124 16.87 2.30 -1.34
N GLY A 125 16.11 1.25 -1.66
CA GLY A 125 16.02 0.06 -0.82
C GLY A 125 15.03 0.23 0.34
N VAL A 126 13.90 0.90 0.10
CA VAL A 126 12.76 0.85 1.01
C VAL A 126 12.13 -0.55 0.92
N GLY A 127 11.66 -1.10 2.04
CA GLY A 127 10.77 -2.26 2.03
C GLY A 127 9.38 -1.84 1.54
N GLU A 128 8.47 -1.65 2.47
CA GLU A 128 7.16 -1.06 2.18
C GLU A 128 7.23 0.46 2.28
N PHE A 129 6.76 1.15 1.25
CA PHE A 129 6.42 2.56 1.34
C PHE A 129 4.92 2.69 1.60
N ILE A 130 4.57 3.22 2.76
CA ILE A 130 3.20 3.23 3.28
C ILE A 130 2.74 4.68 3.41
N LYS A 131 1.64 5.01 2.75
CA LYS A 131 0.93 6.27 2.88
C LYS A 131 -0.34 6.04 3.69
N THR A 132 -0.34 6.52 4.93
CA THR A 132 -1.49 6.55 5.83
C THR A 132 -1.86 8.00 6.15
N GLY A 133 -2.87 8.20 7.01
CA GLY A 133 -3.34 9.54 7.38
C GLY A 133 -4.10 10.25 6.26
N ALA A 134 -4.92 11.22 6.63
CA ALA A 134 -5.80 11.92 5.69
C ALA A 134 -5.10 13.00 4.85
N GLY A 135 -3.85 13.34 5.16
CA GLY A 135 -3.09 14.37 4.46
C GLY A 135 -2.52 13.91 3.12
N THR A 136 -1.70 14.78 2.52
CA THR A 136 -1.03 14.53 1.25
C THR A 136 0.47 14.34 1.45
N VAL A 137 1.05 13.32 0.82
CA VAL A 137 2.49 13.19 0.63
C VAL A 137 2.80 13.51 -0.82
N ARG A 138 3.70 14.45 -1.08
CA ARG A 138 4.20 14.77 -2.42
C ARG A 138 5.60 14.21 -2.62
N LEU A 139 5.80 13.49 -3.72
CA LEU A 139 7.09 12.94 -4.11
C LEU A 139 7.83 13.88 -5.07
N ASP A 140 8.68 14.75 -4.53
CA ASP A 140 9.60 15.55 -5.36
C ASP A 140 10.88 14.76 -5.69
N GLN A 141 11.19 13.75 -4.88
CA GLN A 141 12.28 12.82 -5.10
C GLN A 141 11.77 11.38 -5.22
N ALA A 142 12.49 10.55 -5.97
CA ALA A 142 12.12 9.18 -6.24
C ALA A 142 12.29 8.26 -5.02
N VAL A 143 11.39 7.28 -4.91
CA VAL A 143 11.33 6.26 -3.86
C VAL A 143 11.36 4.89 -4.54
N TYR A 144 12.34 4.08 -4.16
CA TYR A 144 12.54 2.73 -4.67
C TYR A 144 12.20 1.76 -3.54
N ALA A 145 10.97 1.24 -3.59
CA ALA A 145 10.39 0.34 -2.61
C ALA A 145 10.15 -1.05 -3.21
N THR A 146 9.89 -2.04 -2.35
CA THR A 146 9.41 -3.35 -2.79
C THR A 146 7.91 -3.36 -3.01
N GLU A 147 7.16 -2.60 -2.22
CA GLU A 147 5.71 -2.42 -2.34
C GLU A 147 5.29 -1.01 -1.97
N LEU A 148 4.20 -0.55 -2.58
CA LEU A 148 3.52 0.71 -2.26
C LEU A 148 2.14 0.43 -1.68
N HIS A 149 1.88 0.93 -0.48
CA HIS A 149 0.58 0.90 0.17
C HIS A 149 0.06 2.32 0.32
N ILE A 150 -1.04 2.67 -0.34
CA ILE A 150 -1.73 3.94 -0.15
C ILE A 150 -3.04 3.62 0.57
N GLU A 151 -3.00 3.55 1.89
CA GLU A 151 -4.14 3.14 2.71
C GLU A 151 -5.17 4.27 2.90
N ALA A 152 -4.70 5.53 2.94
CA ALA A 152 -5.56 6.71 3.12
C ALA A 152 -4.91 8.00 2.61
N GLY A 153 -5.73 9.03 2.42
CA GLY A 153 -5.28 10.35 1.95
C GLY A 153 -4.72 10.30 0.53
N THR A 154 -3.75 11.17 0.23
CA THR A 154 -3.24 11.33 -1.15
C THR A 154 -1.72 11.12 -1.21
N LEU A 155 -1.27 10.26 -2.13
CA LEU A 155 0.09 10.28 -2.64
C LEU A 155 0.11 11.06 -3.96
N LEU A 156 0.83 12.18 -3.99
CA LEU A 156 0.91 13.12 -5.09
C LEU A 156 2.28 13.03 -5.77
N LEU A 157 2.32 12.82 -7.08
CA LEU A 157 3.57 12.84 -7.84
C LEU A 157 4.05 14.28 -8.06
N GLY A 158 5.35 14.50 -7.84
CA GLY A 158 5.99 15.78 -8.09
C GLY A 158 6.65 15.92 -9.47
N ALA A 159 6.91 14.79 -10.12
CA ALA A 159 7.43 14.65 -11.48
C ALA A 159 7.10 13.23 -12.00
N SER A 160 7.52 12.87 -13.21
CA SER A 160 7.51 11.47 -13.67
C SER A 160 8.60 10.65 -12.97
N GLU A 161 8.46 9.32 -12.99
CA GLU A 161 9.45 8.36 -12.46
C GLU A 161 9.82 8.64 -10.99
N ARG A 162 8.82 8.94 -10.14
CA ARG A 162 9.01 9.06 -8.69
C ARG A 162 8.92 7.72 -8.00
N LEU A 163 8.31 6.73 -8.62
CA LEU A 163 8.20 5.37 -8.12
C LEU A 163 9.04 4.45 -9.01
N ASN A 164 9.61 3.40 -8.44
CA ASN A 164 10.36 2.44 -9.24
C ASN A 164 9.44 1.65 -10.17
N ASN A 165 9.99 1.28 -11.33
CA ASN A 165 9.25 0.44 -12.27
C ASN A 165 8.83 -0.89 -11.65
N ASN A 166 7.68 -1.39 -12.08
CA ASN A 166 7.10 -2.67 -11.62
C ASN A 166 6.76 -2.73 -10.12
N LEU A 167 6.73 -1.60 -9.41
CA LEU A 167 6.32 -1.52 -8.01
C LEU A 167 4.86 -1.96 -7.82
N PRO A 168 4.57 -3.08 -7.13
CA PRO A 168 3.21 -3.46 -6.78
C PRO A 168 2.52 -2.36 -5.95
N VAL A 169 1.25 -2.09 -6.27
CA VAL A 169 0.48 -1.03 -5.62
C VAL A 169 -0.75 -1.61 -4.95
N HIS A 170 -0.90 -1.30 -3.67
CA HIS A 170 -2.09 -1.53 -2.87
C HIS A 170 -2.79 -0.19 -2.65
N LEU A 171 -3.93 0.02 -3.30
CA LEU A 171 -4.60 1.31 -3.36
C LEU A 171 -5.92 1.30 -2.57
N GLY A 172 -5.97 2.10 -1.51
CA GLY A 172 -7.15 2.39 -0.69
C GLY A 172 -7.45 3.87 -0.48
N GLY A 173 -6.47 4.74 -0.74
CA GLY A 173 -6.62 6.19 -0.88
C GLY A 173 -6.43 6.67 -2.32
N THR A 174 -5.85 7.85 -2.49
CA THR A 174 -5.66 8.49 -3.80
C THR A 174 -4.21 8.43 -4.26
N LEU A 175 -3.98 7.91 -5.46
CA LEU A 175 -2.77 8.17 -6.24
C LEU A 175 -3.05 9.31 -7.22
N ALA A 176 -2.46 10.48 -6.97
CA ALA A 176 -2.60 11.66 -7.79
C ALA A 176 -1.35 11.87 -8.66
N THR A 177 -1.48 11.67 -9.98
CA THR A 177 -0.34 11.74 -10.90
C THR A 177 -0.03 13.16 -11.34
N SER A 178 -0.98 14.09 -11.26
CA SER A 178 -0.80 15.47 -11.77
C SER A 178 -0.32 15.53 -13.24
N GLY A 179 -0.73 14.55 -14.04
CA GLY A 179 -0.32 14.39 -15.43
C GLY A 179 1.07 13.82 -15.64
N PHE A 180 1.79 13.46 -14.58
CA PHE A 180 3.08 12.78 -14.71
C PHE A 180 2.92 11.30 -15.08
N GLU A 181 3.96 10.76 -15.69
CA GLU A 181 3.98 9.38 -16.18
C GLU A 181 4.61 8.43 -15.17
N GLU A 182 4.01 7.24 -15.03
CA GLU A 182 4.51 6.16 -14.18
C GLU A 182 4.29 4.78 -14.82
N THR A 183 5.22 3.87 -14.56
CA THR A 183 5.12 2.44 -14.94
C THR A 183 5.20 1.58 -13.69
N LEU A 184 4.07 1.11 -13.20
CA LEU A 184 3.92 0.42 -11.93
C LEU A 184 3.73 -1.09 -12.14
N GLY A 185 3.77 -1.82 -11.02
CA GLY A 185 3.48 -3.24 -10.96
C GLY A 185 1.97 -3.51 -11.02
N THR A 186 1.54 -4.59 -10.40
CA THR A 186 0.12 -4.95 -10.32
C THR A 186 -0.62 -3.99 -9.40
N LEU A 187 -1.86 -3.64 -9.74
CA LEU A 187 -2.77 -2.87 -8.88
C LEU A 187 -3.71 -3.82 -8.12
N THR A 188 -3.60 -3.79 -6.80
CA THR A 188 -4.57 -4.39 -5.88
C THR A 188 -5.34 -3.28 -5.18
N LEU A 189 -6.67 -3.41 -5.10
CA LEU A 189 -7.47 -2.47 -4.32
C LEU A 189 -7.53 -2.96 -2.87
N ILE A 190 -7.41 -2.02 -1.93
CA ILE A 190 -7.54 -2.27 -0.50
C ILE A 190 -8.54 -1.29 0.11
N GLY A 191 -9.72 -1.77 0.48
CA GLY A 191 -10.74 -0.92 1.11
C GLY A 191 -11.46 0.01 0.12
N THR A 192 -12.23 0.96 0.64
CA THR A 192 -13.33 1.58 -0.13
C THR A 192 -13.02 2.97 -0.73
N GLY A 193 -11.77 3.42 -0.74
CA GLY A 193 -11.39 4.79 -1.14
C GLY A 193 -10.46 4.89 -2.35
N ALA A 194 -10.22 3.79 -3.05
CA ALA A 194 -9.23 3.71 -4.12
C ALA A 194 -9.53 4.69 -5.27
N THR A 195 -8.65 5.66 -5.45
CA THR A 195 -8.80 6.72 -6.46
C THR A 195 -7.52 6.91 -7.26
N LEU A 196 -7.67 6.96 -8.59
CA LEU A 196 -6.66 7.50 -9.50
C LEU A 196 -7.08 8.90 -9.91
N ASP A 197 -6.24 9.89 -9.60
CA ASP A 197 -6.42 11.27 -10.03
C ASP A 197 -5.35 11.64 -11.05
N LEU A 198 -5.76 11.82 -12.30
CA LEU A 198 -4.81 12.09 -13.40
C LEU A 198 -4.37 13.54 -13.50
N GLY A 199 -4.94 14.44 -12.69
CA GLY A 199 -4.68 15.89 -12.76
C GLY A 199 -5.42 16.56 -13.92
N SER A 200 -6.20 17.59 -13.62
CA SER A 200 -6.99 18.29 -14.63
C SER A 200 -6.13 19.03 -15.65
N GLY A 201 -6.52 18.95 -16.92
CA GLY A 201 -5.89 19.70 -18.02
C GLY A 201 -4.47 19.26 -18.38
N SER A 202 -4.01 18.13 -17.86
CA SER A 202 -2.69 17.57 -18.15
C SER A 202 -2.79 16.39 -19.13
N SER A 203 -1.64 15.87 -19.57
CA SER A 203 -1.57 14.65 -20.38
C SER A 203 -0.59 13.71 -19.71
N GLY A 204 -1.08 12.56 -19.26
CA GLY A 204 -0.25 11.58 -18.58
C GLY A 204 -0.54 10.15 -19.02
N THR A 205 0.49 9.33 -18.94
CA THR A 205 0.41 7.88 -19.14
C THR A 205 0.66 7.18 -17.82
N LEU A 206 -0.33 6.43 -17.34
CA LEU A 206 -0.21 5.57 -16.16
C LEU A 206 -0.29 4.11 -16.60
N THR A 207 0.79 3.37 -16.42
CA THR A 207 0.85 1.96 -16.82
C THR A 207 0.96 1.07 -15.60
N PHE A 208 0.13 0.03 -15.52
CA PHE A 208 0.24 -1.05 -14.55
C PHE A 208 0.60 -2.36 -15.26
N ALA A 209 1.23 -3.27 -14.53
CA ALA A 209 1.35 -4.66 -14.95
C ALA A 209 -0.04 -5.34 -15.00
N ASP A 210 -0.09 -6.53 -15.61
CA ASP A 210 -1.29 -7.36 -15.63
C ASP A 210 -1.81 -7.58 -14.19
N SER A 211 -3.00 -7.09 -13.92
CA SER A 211 -3.64 -7.12 -12.60
C SER A 211 -4.81 -8.10 -12.55
N SER A 212 -4.96 -8.98 -13.55
CA SER A 212 -6.06 -9.97 -13.61
C SER A 212 -6.05 -10.98 -12.48
N SER A 213 -4.89 -11.22 -11.86
CA SER A 213 -4.76 -12.08 -10.67
C SER A 213 -4.93 -11.32 -9.35
N ALA A 214 -4.95 -10.00 -9.37
CA ALA A 214 -5.10 -9.17 -8.18
C ALA A 214 -6.55 -9.23 -7.67
N ASN A 215 -6.72 -9.48 -6.37
CA ASN A 215 -8.04 -9.54 -5.78
C ASN A 215 -8.55 -8.12 -5.49
N TRP A 216 -9.59 -7.68 -6.21
CA TRP A 216 -10.22 -6.39 -5.96
C TRP A 216 -11.37 -6.48 -4.94
N GLN A 217 -11.70 -7.66 -4.39
CA GLN A 217 -12.71 -7.86 -3.33
C GLN A 217 -14.09 -7.19 -3.51
N LYS A 218 -14.45 -6.80 -4.75
CA LYS A 218 -15.59 -5.92 -5.09
C LYS A 218 -15.45 -4.45 -4.69
N ASP A 219 -14.26 -4.03 -4.27
CA ASP A 219 -13.90 -2.63 -4.11
C ASP A 219 -13.92 -1.92 -5.46
N THR A 220 -14.27 -0.64 -5.42
CA THR A 220 -14.42 0.24 -6.58
C THR A 220 -13.15 1.03 -6.82
N LEU A 221 -12.67 1.04 -8.06
CA LEU A 221 -11.64 1.98 -8.50
C LEU A 221 -12.30 3.22 -9.07
N THR A 222 -12.12 4.38 -8.41
CA THR A 222 -12.60 5.66 -8.94
C THR A 222 -11.50 6.32 -9.76
N ILE A 223 -11.83 6.77 -10.97
CA ILE A 223 -10.92 7.51 -11.84
C ILE A 223 -11.49 8.92 -11.99
N VAL A 224 -10.68 9.93 -11.65
CA VAL A 224 -11.05 11.35 -11.70
C VAL A 224 -10.09 12.12 -12.58
N ASN A 225 -10.55 13.26 -13.09
CA ASN A 225 -9.79 14.16 -13.96
C ASN A 225 -9.22 13.48 -15.22
N TYR A 226 -9.87 12.40 -15.69
CA TYR A 226 -9.53 11.73 -16.93
C TYR A 226 -10.09 12.49 -18.14
N SER A 227 -9.27 12.60 -19.18
CA SER A 227 -9.65 13.09 -20.50
C SER A 227 -9.24 12.09 -21.56
N ASP A 228 -10.21 11.55 -22.31
CA ASP A 228 -9.95 10.54 -23.34
C ASP A 228 -9.01 11.03 -24.47
N ALA A 229 -8.90 12.36 -24.62
CA ALA A 229 -8.06 13.00 -25.62
C ALA A 229 -6.57 12.99 -25.25
N THR A 230 -6.24 12.99 -23.95
CA THR A 230 -4.89 13.26 -23.45
C THR A 230 -4.36 12.17 -22.54
N ASP A 231 -5.23 11.51 -21.80
CA ASP A 231 -4.84 10.56 -20.77
C ASP A 231 -4.92 9.12 -21.24
N GLN A 232 -4.00 8.32 -20.71
CA GLN A 232 -3.93 6.90 -21.00
C GLN A 232 -3.65 6.11 -19.73
N ILE A 233 -4.51 5.12 -19.47
CA ILE A 233 -4.30 4.14 -18.40
C ILE A 233 -4.21 2.75 -19.04
N PHE A 234 -3.14 2.02 -18.73
CA PHE A 234 -2.88 0.68 -19.24
C PHE A 234 -2.81 -0.33 -18.11
N PHE A 235 -3.35 -1.53 -18.36
CA PHE A 235 -3.17 -2.71 -17.53
C PHE A 235 -2.62 -3.84 -18.40
N GLY A 236 -1.38 -4.23 -18.15
CA GLY A 236 -0.65 -5.18 -18.97
C GLY A 236 -0.51 -4.71 -20.43
N THR A 237 -0.32 -5.67 -21.35
CA THR A 237 -0.13 -5.40 -22.79
C THR A 237 -1.24 -5.99 -23.66
N THR A 238 -2.27 -6.56 -23.05
CA THR A 238 -3.37 -7.24 -23.73
C THR A 238 -4.72 -6.94 -23.09
N SER A 239 -5.82 -7.32 -23.73
CA SER A 239 -7.17 -7.24 -23.14
C SER A 239 -7.39 -8.15 -21.93
N GLN A 240 -6.40 -8.97 -21.54
CA GLN A 240 -6.45 -9.81 -20.36
C GLN A 240 -5.80 -9.17 -19.12
N GLY A 241 -5.29 -7.94 -19.23
CA GLY A 241 -4.66 -7.26 -18.09
C GLY A 241 -5.60 -6.96 -16.92
N LEU A 242 -6.91 -7.06 -17.13
CA LEU A 242 -7.96 -7.05 -16.12
C LEU A 242 -9.02 -8.09 -16.46
N THR A 243 -9.64 -8.65 -15.43
CA THR A 243 -10.82 -9.53 -15.55
C THR A 243 -12.09 -8.72 -15.84
N PRO A 244 -13.14 -9.34 -16.43
CA PRO A 244 -14.44 -8.69 -16.62
C PRO A 244 -15.03 -8.10 -15.33
N SER A 245 -14.92 -8.82 -14.20
CA SER A 245 -15.41 -8.35 -12.90
C SER A 245 -14.64 -7.13 -12.37
N GLN A 246 -13.34 -7.00 -12.67
CA GLN A 246 -12.58 -5.82 -12.28
C GLN A 246 -13.00 -4.61 -13.12
N LEU A 247 -13.25 -4.81 -14.43
CA LEU A 247 -13.72 -3.74 -15.32
C LEU A 247 -15.08 -3.18 -14.89
N GLU A 248 -15.97 -4.02 -14.36
CA GLU A 248 -17.26 -3.61 -13.80
C GLU A 248 -17.12 -2.72 -12.55
N ASN A 249 -16.03 -2.85 -11.80
CA ASN A 249 -15.76 -2.09 -10.59
C ASN A 249 -15.06 -0.74 -10.85
N ILE A 250 -14.83 -0.36 -12.10
CA ILE A 250 -14.22 0.92 -12.44
C ILE A 250 -15.31 1.96 -12.60
N VAL A 251 -15.16 3.10 -11.93
CA VAL A 251 -16.06 4.25 -12.00
C VAL A 251 -15.29 5.46 -12.50
N TRP A 252 -15.84 6.15 -13.48
CA TRP A 252 -15.26 7.35 -14.06
C TRP A 252 -16.06 8.57 -13.65
N MET A 253 -15.38 9.57 -13.08
CA MET A 253 -15.96 10.87 -12.75
C MET A 253 -15.68 11.85 -13.88
N ASP A 254 -16.76 12.30 -14.54
CA ASP A 254 -16.74 13.32 -15.59
C ASP A 254 -15.73 13.06 -16.73
N PRO A 255 -15.61 11.83 -17.29
CA PRO A 255 -14.52 11.48 -18.20
C PRO A 255 -14.56 12.18 -19.57
N TYR A 256 -15.66 12.87 -19.89
CA TYR A 256 -15.83 13.66 -21.11
C TYR A 256 -15.90 15.17 -20.83
N GLY A 257 -15.38 15.58 -19.66
CA GLY A 257 -15.34 16.97 -19.21
C GLY A 257 -16.37 17.29 -18.12
N PRO A 258 -16.25 18.47 -17.48
CA PRO A 258 -17.09 18.84 -16.33
C PRO A 258 -18.58 18.74 -16.61
N GLY A 259 -19.30 18.00 -15.76
CA GLY A 259 -20.75 17.81 -15.87
C GLY A 259 -21.18 16.68 -16.81
N SER A 260 -20.24 15.88 -17.33
CA SER A 260 -20.57 14.66 -18.09
C SER A 260 -21.08 13.51 -17.20
N GLY A 261 -20.98 13.66 -15.88
CA GLY A 261 -21.57 12.77 -14.89
C GLY A 261 -20.68 11.59 -14.53
N ILE A 262 -21.29 10.57 -13.94
CA ILE A 262 -20.61 9.34 -13.51
C ILE A 262 -20.85 8.26 -14.56
N ILE A 263 -19.80 7.59 -14.99
CA ILE A 263 -19.88 6.42 -15.88
C ILE A 263 -19.40 5.18 -15.14
N TYR A 264 -20.22 4.14 -15.14
CA TYR A 264 -19.89 2.86 -14.53
C TYR A 264 -19.35 1.87 -15.56
N GLY A 265 -18.29 1.17 -15.19
CA GLY A 265 -17.63 0.18 -16.01
C GLY A 265 -16.56 0.75 -16.94
N ALA A 266 -15.68 -0.13 -17.38
CA ALA A 266 -14.64 0.15 -18.36
C ALA A 266 -14.58 -0.92 -19.45
N ALA A 267 -14.03 -0.56 -20.61
CA ALA A 267 -13.61 -1.50 -21.63
C ALA A 267 -12.09 -1.50 -21.69
N ILE A 268 -11.49 -2.68 -21.85
CA ILE A 268 -10.06 -2.85 -22.10
C ILE A 268 -9.83 -3.22 -23.56
N SER A 269 -8.92 -2.52 -24.20
CA SER A 269 -8.55 -2.73 -25.60
C SER A 269 -7.45 -3.79 -25.73
N ALA A 270 -7.16 -4.20 -26.97
CA ALA A 270 -6.21 -5.28 -27.26
C ALA A 270 -4.76 -4.98 -26.83
N ASN A 271 -4.42 -3.72 -26.53
CA ASN A 271 -3.11 -3.32 -26.03
C ASN A 271 -3.08 -3.05 -24.51
N GLY A 272 -4.16 -3.37 -23.78
CA GLY A 272 -4.26 -3.16 -22.33
C GLY A 272 -4.79 -1.79 -21.92
N ARG A 273 -5.06 -0.86 -22.85
CA ARG A 273 -5.64 0.45 -22.49
C ARG A 273 -7.10 0.31 -22.05
N ILE A 274 -7.44 0.91 -20.91
CA ILE A 274 -8.83 1.04 -20.44
C ILE A 274 -9.46 2.37 -20.87
N ARG A 275 -10.78 2.37 -21.05
CA ARG A 275 -11.59 3.56 -21.35
C ARG A 275 -12.99 3.45 -20.73
N PRO A 276 -13.67 4.58 -20.46
CA PRO A 276 -15.08 4.58 -20.09
C PRO A 276 -15.95 3.94 -21.18
N VAL A 277 -16.95 3.16 -20.78
CA VAL A 277 -17.98 2.64 -21.69
C VAL A 277 -19.25 3.43 -21.49
N PRO A 278 -19.75 4.18 -22.50
CA PRO A 278 -21.05 4.83 -22.39
C PRO A 278 -22.13 3.79 -22.08
N GLU A 279 -22.96 4.06 -21.06
CA GLU A 279 -23.99 3.11 -20.64
C GLU A 279 -24.90 2.73 -21.82
N PRO A 280 -25.29 1.44 -21.98
CA PRO A 280 -26.19 1.01 -23.04
C PRO A 280 -27.52 1.79 -23.07
N GLY A 281 -27.95 2.35 -21.93
CA GLY A 281 -29.11 3.24 -21.80
C GLY A 281 -29.04 4.48 -22.69
N THR A 282 -27.85 5.06 -22.87
CA THR A 282 -27.64 6.24 -23.72
C THR A 282 -27.84 5.89 -25.19
N ILE A 283 -27.33 4.74 -25.63
CA ILE A 283 -27.49 4.29 -27.02
C ILE A 283 -28.95 3.92 -27.30
N THR A 284 -29.60 3.21 -26.38
CA THR A 284 -31.01 2.81 -26.54
C THR A 284 -31.94 4.01 -26.58
N SER A 285 -31.71 5.04 -25.77
CA SER A 285 -32.51 6.28 -25.80
C SER A 285 -32.27 7.10 -27.08
N ILE A 286 -31.02 7.21 -27.56
CA ILE A 286 -30.73 7.84 -28.87
C ILE A 286 -31.46 7.11 -30.01
N VAL A 287 -31.39 5.78 -30.03
CA VAL A 287 -32.07 4.96 -31.04
C VAL A 287 -33.59 5.10 -30.92
N ALA A 288 -34.14 5.12 -29.71
CA ALA A 288 -35.58 5.30 -29.49
C ALA A 288 -36.07 6.68 -29.95
N VAL A 289 -35.32 7.75 -29.68
CA VAL A 289 -35.64 9.10 -30.17
C VAL A 289 -35.56 9.16 -31.70
N ALA A 290 -34.52 8.59 -32.31
CA ALA A 290 -34.39 8.52 -33.75
C ALA A 290 -35.57 7.74 -34.40
N ALA A 291 -35.98 6.62 -33.79
CA ALA A 291 -37.13 5.84 -34.22
C ALA A 291 -38.45 6.63 -34.11
N LEU A 292 -38.62 7.42 -33.05
CA LEU A 292 -39.79 8.29 -32.85
C LEU A 292 -39.86 9.39 -33.92
N ILE A 293 -38.73 10.03 -34.22
CA ILE A 293 -38.62 11.05 -35.28
C ILE A 293 -38.97 10.42 -36.63
N ALA A 294 -38.38 9.26 -36.95
CA ALA A 294 -38.65 8.54 -38.21
C ALA A 294 -40.14 8.16 -38.34
N TRP A 295 -40.77 7.73 -37.25
CA TRP A 295 -42.22 7.44 -37.23
C TRP A 295 -43.06 8.70 -37.47
N ARG A 296 -42.72 9.82 -36.82
CA ARG A 296 -43.41 11.11 -37.01
C ARG A 296 -43.33 11.59 -38.46
N GLU A 297 -42.13 11.56 -39.06
CA GLU A 297 -41.93 11.98 -40.45
C GLU A 297 -42.68 11.06 -41.42
N ARG A 298 -42.64 9.73 -41.19
CA ARG A 298 -43.43 8.78 -42.00
C ARG A 298 -44.94 9.06 -41.93
N ALA A 299 -45.45 9.45 -40.77
CA ALA A 299 -46.86 9.81 -40.60
C ALA A 299 -47.21 11.13 -41.32
N ALA A 300 -46.32 12.13 -41.27
CA ALA A 300 -46.50 13.39 -41.99
C ALA A 300 -46.51 13.19 -43.51
N PHE A 301 -45.58 12.41 -44.06
CA PHE A 301 -45.52 12.10 -45.50
C PHE A 301 -46.80 11.43 -46.03
N LYS A 302 -47.47 10.61 -45.22
CA LYS A 302 -48.76 10.02 -45.64
C LYS A 302 -49.86 11.06 -45.79
N ARG A 303 -49.89 12.10 -44.96
CA ARG A 303 -50.92 13.16 -45.01
C ARG A 303 -50.78 14.11 -46.21
N TYR A 304 -49.59 14.23 -46.79
CA TYR A 304 -49.34 15.07 -47.97
C TYR A 304 -49.59 14.36 -49.31
N ARG A 305 -49.94 13.07 -49.27
CA ARG A 305 -50.14 12.22 -50.47
C ARG A 305 -51.61 11.97 -50.81
N ASP A 306 -52.53 12.43 -49.96
CA ASP A 306 -53.98 12.39 -50.15
C ASP A 306 -54.49 13.81 -50.44
#